data_AF-A0A2T9YE16-F1
#
_entry.id   AF-A0A2T9YE16-F1
#
_cell.length_a   1.000
_cell.length_b   1.000
_cell.length_c   1.000
_cell.angle_alpha   90.00
_cell.angle_beta   90.00
_cell.angle_gamma   90.00
#
_symmetry.space_group_name_H-M   'P 1'
#
loop_
_entity.id
_entity.type
_entity.pdbx_description
1 polymer ?
#
loop_
_entity_poly.entity_id
_entity_poly.type
_entity_poly.pdbx_seq_one_letter_code
_entity_poly.pdbx_strand_id
1 'polypeptide(L)'
;AIKKKPYNKSFLDITEVDFGSDLYCSSSLPSVSNMGTDHAQKDSVRVINMELVNQLAVDSAKLTELYSELKQKTIKSIKKNKKKQYLKNIEETSQDFISNKSKKLWSWIKNRIGRGFASISNGPVLDTDGNLIIEQNQKLLVWAKHFEGLAEDSTGNSRVITKWQNIWEPSRDTLPECNDSITWEEIKIALKATPKTKQLE
;
A
#
# COMPACT_ATOMS: atom_id res chain seq x y z
N ALA A 1 -9.25 34.77 32.52
CA ALA A 1 -8.02 33.94 32.42
C ALA A 1 -8.42 32.49 32.23
N ILE A 2 -8.27 31.93 31.03
CA ILE A 2 -8.72 30.57 30.71
C ILE A 2 -7.51 29.63 30.84
N LYS A 3 -7.54 28.73 31.83
CA LYS A 3 -6.52 27.69 32.04
C LYS A 3 -6.63 26.65 30.93
N LYS A 4 -5.66 26.61 30.01
CA LYS A 4 -5.52 25.51 29.04
C LYS A 4 -4.98 24.27 29.76
N LYS A 5 -5.73 23.17 29.72
CA LYS A 5 -5.24 21.83 30.11
C LYS A 5 -4.24 21.30 29.07
N PRO A 6 -3.23 20.52 29.48
CA PRO A 6 -2.25 19.95 28.56
C PRO A 6 -2.87 18.82 27.72
N TYR A 7 -2.48 18.81 26.44
CA TYR A 7 -2.89 17.83 25.44
C TYR A 7 -2.12 16.53 25.68
N ASN A 8 -2.80 15.46 26.09
CA ASN A 8 -2.21 14.14 26.22
C ASN A 8 -2.04 13.51 24.84
N LYS A 9 -0.79 13.22 24.47
CA LYS A 9 -0.42 12.55 23.22
C LYS A 9 -0.50 11.05 23.45
N SER A 10 -1.68 10.45 23.26
CA SER A 10 -1.80 9.01 23.11
C SER A 10 -1.25 8.64 21.73
N PHE A 11 -0.01 8.11 21.71
CA PHE A 11 0.50 7.38 20.57
C PHE A 11 -0.38 6.15 20.38
N LEU A 12 -1.13 6.11 19.29
CA LEU A 12 -1.74 4.87 18.81
C LEU A 12 -0.59 3.94 18.42
N ASP A 13 -0.51 2.82 19.12
CA ASP A 13 0.35 1.70 18.81
C ASP A 13 -0.23 1.02 17.57
N ILE A 14 0.19 1.50 16.39
CA ILE A 14 -0.21 0.91 15.11
C ILE A 14 0.61 -0.37 14.97
N THR A 15 -0.04 -1.48 15.28
CA THR A 15 0.49 -2.82 15.04
C THR A 15 0.97 -2.94 13.60
N GLU A 16 2.12 -3.60 13.49
CA GLU A 16 2.97 -3.78 12.34
C GLU A 16 2.21 -4.38 11.14
N VAL A 17 1.70 -3.53 10.24
CA VAL A 17 1.17 -3.99 8.95
C VAL A 17 2.34 -4.17 7.99
N ASP A 18 2.72 -5.43 7.77
CA ASP A 18 3.74 -5.83 6.79
C ASP A 18 3.19 -5.72 5.37
N PHE A 19 3.40 -4.57 4.73
CA PHE A 19 3.07 -4.32 3.32
C PHE A 19 4.16 -4.81 2.34
N GLY A 20 5.06 -5.70 2.76
CA GLY A 20 6.31 -5.99 2.07
C GLY A 20 6.47 -7.39 1.44
N SER A 21 5.43 -8.21 1.37
CA SER A 21 5.55 -9.65 1.08
C SER A 21 5.38 -10.11 -0.37
N ASP A 22 5.24 -9.21 -1.35
CA ASP A 22 5.04 -9.63 -2.75
C ASP A 22 6.26 -9.42 -3.63
N LEU A 23 7.37 -10.09 -3.31
CA LEU A 23 8.42 -10.41 -4.28
C LEU A 23 9.01 -11.78 -3.94
N TYR A 24 8.29 -12.84 -4.34
CA TYR A 24 8.90 -14.16 -4.52
C TYR A 24 9.97 -14.04 -5.60
N CYS A 25 11.22 -13.98 -5.16
CA CYS A 25 12.35 -14.16 -6.05
C CYS A 25 12.43 -15.66 -6.36
N SER A 26 11.77 -16.09 -7.43
CA SER A 26 11.93 -17.43 -8.00
C SER A 26 13.34 -17.54 -8.58
N SER A 27 14.33 -17.81 -7.74
CA SER A 27 15.66 -18.21 -8.19
C SER A 27 15.60 -19.69 -8.55
N SER A 28 15.29 -19.97 -9.81
CA SER A 28 15.44 -21.30 -10.41
C SER A 28 16.89 -21.79 -10.24
N LEU A 29 17.06 -22.97 -9.65
CA LEU A 29 18.34 -23.67 -9.63
C LEU A 29 18.68 -24.13 -11.06
N PRO A 30 19.93 -24.02 -11.53
CA PRO A 30 20.33 -24.60 -12.80
C PRO A 30 20.28 -26.13 -12.70
N SER A 31 19.50 -26.77 -13.57
CA SER A 31 19.52 -28.22 -13.73
C SER A 31 20.85 -28.63 -14.34
N VAL A 32 21.71 -29.26 -13.56
CA VAL A 32 22.94 -29.89 -14.06
C VAL A 32 22.54 -31.15 -14.80
N SER A 33 22.65 -31.13 -16.14
CA SER A 33 22.54 -32.33 -16.97
C SER A 33 23.77 -33.20 -16.76
N ASN A 34 23.59 -34.39 -16.23
CA ASN A 34 24.65 -35.40 -16.15
C ASN A 34 24.97 -35.89 -17.57
N MET A 35 26.07 -35.40 -18.17
CA MET A 35 26.66 -36.03 -19.34
C MET A 35 27.34 -37.33 -18.93
N GLY A 36 26.90 -38.44 -19.52
CA GLY A 36 27.54 -39.73 -19.37
C GLY A 36 28.98 -39.70 -19.87
N THR A 37 29.89 -40.25 -19.07
CA THR A 37 31.24 -40.59 -19.51
C THR A 37 31.50 -42.05 -19.19
N ASP A 38 31.38 -42.87 -20.23
CA ASP A 38 31.88 -44.24 -20.25
C ASP A 38 33.42 -44.17 -20.31
N HIS A 39 34.09 -44.36 -19.18
CA HIS A 39 35.53 -44.57 -19.16
C HIS A 39 35.92 -45.79 -18.34
N ALA A 40 36.72 -46.61 -18.99
CA ALA A 40 37.16 -47.93 -18.59
C ALA A 40 37.93 -47.92 -17.27
N GLN A 41 37.58 -48.89 -16.45
CA GLN A 41 38.19 -49.23 -15.17
C GLN A 41 39.65 -49.65 -15.39
N LYS A 42 40.59 -48.84 -14.90
CA LYS A 42 41.95 -49.25 -14.58
C LYS A 42 42.10 -49.19 -13.07
N ASP A 43 42.24 -50.37 -12.48
CA ASP A 43 42.45 -50.59 -11.05
C ASP A 43 43.71 -49.86 -10.59
N SER A 44 43.50 -48.77 -9.85
CA SER A 44 44.46 -48.19 -8.93
C SER A 44 43.68 -47.92 -7.65
N VAL A 45 43.80 -48.84 -6.69
CA VAL A 45 43.20 -48.69 -5.36
C VAL A 45 43.83 -47.47 -4.70
N ARG A 46 43.22 -46.30 -4.91
CA ARG A 46 43.47 -45.09 -4.13
C ARG A 46 43.00 -45.40 -2.72
N VAL A 47 43.93 -45.60 -1.80
CA VAL A 47 43.65 -45.48 -0.37
C VAL A 47 43.21 -44.03 -0.16
N ILE A 48 41.90 -43.80 -0.25
CA ILE A 48 41.32 -42.51 0.09
C ILE A 48 41.61 -42.33 1.57
N ASN A 49 42.47 -41.37 1.88
CA ASN A 49 42.74 -41.01 3.26
C ASN A 49 41.45 -40.45 3.87
N MET A 50 40.75 -41.28 4.66
CA MET A 50 39.48 -40.94 5.29
C MET A 50 39.56 -39.67 6.15
N GLU A 51 40.75 -39.35 6.67
CA GLU A 51 40.98 -38.14 7.46
C GLU A 51 40.85 -36.87 6.62
N LEU A 52 41.34 -36.89 5.37
CA LEU A 52 41.19 -35.78 4.42
C LEU A 52 39.72 -35.58 3.98
N VAL A 53 38.97 -36.68 3.81
CA VAL A 53 37.54 -36.61 3.45
C VAL A 53 36.72 -36.02 4.60
N ASN A 54 36.99 -36.43 5.84
CA ASN A 54 36.33 -35.89 7.01
C ASN A 54 36.64 -34.41 7.22
N GLN A 55 37.90 -33.99 6.99
CA GLN A 55 38.30 -32.59 7.07
C GLN A 55 37.55 -31.71 6.04
N LEU A 56 37.46 -32.17 4.78
CA LEU A 56 36.70 -31.48 3.73
C LEU A 56 35.21 -31.36 4.07
N ALA A 57 34.61 -32.42 4.63
CA ALA A 57 33.22 -32.41 5.07
C ALA A 57 32.99 -31.37 6.18
N VAL A 58 33.87 -31.32 7.18
CA VAL A 58 33.83 -30.34 8.28
C VAL A 58 33.97 -28.91 7.76
N ASP A 59 34.89 -28.66 6.83
CA ASP A 59 35.13 -27.31 6.30
C ASP A 59 33.98 -26.86 5.39
N SER A 60 33.33 -27.77 4.66
CA SER A 60 32.11 -27.49 3.89
C SER A 60 30.92 -27.12 4.79
N ALA A 61 30.80 -27.79 5.95
CA ALA A 61 29.74 -27.50 6.92
C ALA A 61 29.95 -26.13 7.56
N LYS A 62 31.19 -25.81 7.97
CA LYS A 62 31.55 -24.48 8.49
C LYS A 62 31.28 -23.36 7.48
N LEU A 63 31.61 -23.59 6.20
CA LEU A 63 31.35 -22.61 5.14
C LEU A 63 29.84 -22.34 4.98
N THR A 64 29.02 -23.39 5.04
CA THR A 64 27.56 -23.28 4.93
C THR A 64 26.97 -22.51 6.12
N GLU A 65 27.46 -22.79 7.32
CA GLU A 65 27.06 -22.08 8.55
C GLU A 65 27.41 -20.59 8.47
N LEU A 66 28.66 -20.26 8.13
CA LEU A 66 29.12 -18.87 7.95
C LEU A 66 28.30 -18.11 6.90
N TYR A 67 28.00 -18.75 5.78
CA TYR A 67 27.14 -18.16 4.75
C TYR A 67 25.74 -17.86 5.30
N SER A 68 25.15 -18.80 6.04
CA SER A 68 23.81 -18.62 6.62
C SER A 68 23.77 -17.45 7.61
N GLU A 69 24.80 -17.30 8.45
CA GLU A 69 24.91 -16.19 9.39
C GLU A 69 25.04 -14.85 8.67
N LEU A 70 25.92 -14.77 7.66
CA LEU A 70 26.14 -13.55 6.89
C LEU A 70 24.88 -13.13 6.14
N LYS A 71 24.15 -14.09 5.56
CA LYS A 71 22.85 -13.85 4.91
C LYS A 71 21.85 -13.28 5.91
N GLN A 72 21.73 -13.86 7.11
CA GLN A 72 20.83 -13.35 8.14
C GLN A 72 21.23 -11.96 8.63
N LYS A 73 22.52 -11.72 8.89
CA LYS A 73 23.07 -10.41 9.28
C LYS A 73 22.75 -9.35 8.21
N THR A 74 22.94 -9.69 6.94
CA THR A 74 22.62 -8.82 5.80
C THR A 74 21.13 -8.50 5.71
N ILE A 75 20.25 -9.50 5.82
CA ILE A 75 18.79 -9.29 5.82
C ILE A 75 18.36 -8.37 6.97
N LYS A 76 18.89 -8.58 8.18
CA LYS A 76 18.62 -7.72 9.35
C LYS A 76 19.06 -6.27 9.09
N SER A 77 20.25 -6.08 8.53
CA SER A 77 20.76 -4.75 8.16
C SER A 77 19.90 -4.07 7.09
N ILE A 78 19.44 -4.80 6.07
CA ILE A 78 18.53 -4.29 5.04
C ILE A 78 17.22 -3.83 5.68
N LYS A 79 16.60 -4.65 6.54
CA LYS A 79 15.36 -4.30 7.25
C LYS A 79 15.54 -3.03 8.09
N LYS A 80 16.64 -2.94 8.84
CA LYS A 80 16.97 -1.75 9.64
C LYS A 80 17.13 -0.50 8.78
N ASN A 81 17.82 -0.61 7.64
CA ASN A 81 18.00 0.51 6.72
C ASN A 81 16.67 0.96 6.09
N LYS A 82 15.82 0.01 5.66
CA LYS A 82 14.47 0.31 5.15
C LYS A 82 13.63 1.07 6.18
N LYS A 83 13.64 0.65 7.45
CA LYS A 83 12.94 1.33 8.55
C LYS A 83 13.46 2.75 8.76
N LYS A 84 14.79 2.94 8.75
CA LYS A 84 15.42 4.26 8.87
C LYS A 84 15.02 5.18 7.70
N GLN A 85 15.03 4.67 6.48
CA GLN A 85 14.62 5.41 5.29
C GLN A 85 13.14 5.80 5.34
N TYR A 86 12.28 4.88 5.78
CA TYR A 86 10.85 5.16 5.96
C TYR A 86 10.63 6.33 6.92
N LEU A 87 11.26 6.31 8.10
CA LEU A 87 11.14 7.38 9.10
C LEU A 87 11.60 8.74 8.53
N LYS A 88 12.75 8.75 7.83
CA LYS A 88 13.25 9.96 7.18
C LYS A 88 12.25 10.53 6.18
N ASN A 89 11.65 9.68 5.35
CA ASN A 89 10.67 10.12 4.36
C ASN A 89 9.39 10.69 5.02
N ILE A 90 8.97 10.15 6.17
CA ILE A 90 7.82 10.68 6.93
C ILE A 90 8.13 12.05 7.52
N GLU A 91 9.33 12.24 8.06
CA GLU A 91 9.80 13.53 8.56
C GLU A 91 9.85 14.59 7.45
N GLU A 92 10.43 14.26 6.30
CA GLU A 92 10.47 15.13 5.11
C GLU A 92 9.05 15.52 4.65
N THR A 93 8.12 14.56 4.62
CA THR A 93 6.73 14.79 4.23
C THR A 93 6.01 15.69 5.25
N SER A 94 6.30 15.54 6.53
CA SER A 94 5.76 16.40 7.59
C SER A 94 6.24 17.84 7.44
N GLN A 95 7.51 18.03 7.06
CA GLN A 95 8.05 19.35 6.74
C GLN A 95 7.41 19.95 5.48
N ASP A 96 7.15 19.15 4.45
CA ASP A 96 6.42 19.59 3.25
C ASP A 96 4.98 20.04 3.60
N PHE A 97 4.32 19.39 4.55
CA PHE A 97 3.01 19.81 5.07
C PHE A 97 3.10 21.16 5.81
N ILE A 98 4.03 21.30 6.77
CA ILE A 98 4.23 22.54 7.55
C ILE A 98 4.60 23.72 6.64
N SER A 99 5.47 23.49 5.65
CA SER A 99 5.92 24.51 4.71
C SER A 99 4.94 24.77 3.56
N ASN A 100 3.72 24.22 3.63
CA ASN A 100 2.66 24.38 2.62
C ASN A 100 3.08 24.00 1.19
N LYS A 101 3.97 23.01 1.05
CA LYS A 101 4.37 22.46 -0.26
C LYS A 101 3.37 21.40 -0.74
N SER A 102 2.12 21.82 -0.89
CA SER A 102 0.97 20.95 -1.21
C SER A 102 1.19 20.05 -2.43
N LYS A 103 1.86 20.53 -3.48
CA LYS A 103 2.19 19.73 -4.67
C LYS A 103 3.11 18.54 -4.35
N LYS A 104 4.11 18.72 -3.50
CA LYS A 104 5.04 17.65 -3.10
C LYS A 104 4.35 16.63 -2.22
N LEU A 105 3.62 17.11 -1.21
CA LEU A 105 2.81 16.27 -0.33
C LEU A 105 1.80 15.43 -1.14
N TRP A 106 1.08 16.05 -2.07
CA TRP A 106 0.13 15.36 -2.93
C TRP A 106 0.79 14.32 -3.83
N SER A 107 1.97 14.62 -4.37
CA SER A 107 2.77 13.64 -5.14
C SER A 107 3.15 12.42 -4.30
N TRP A 108 3.62 12.65 -3.07
CA TRP A 108 3.96 11.58 -2.13
C TRP A 108 2.76 10.71 -1.78
N ILE A 109 1.60 11.31 -1.48
CA ILE A 109 0.35 10.60 -1.19
C ILE A 109 -0.05 9.70 -2.37
N LYS A 110 -0.03 10.24 -3.60
CA LYS A 110 -0.35 9.46 -4.81
C LYS A 110 0.56 8.26 -4.99
N ASN A 111 1.86 8.43 -4.76
CA ASN A 111 2.83 7.33 -4.86
C ASN A 111 2.60 6.24 -3.81
N ARG A 112 2.04 6.59 -2.63
CA ARG A 112 1.73 5.64 -1.56
C ARG A 112 0.44 4.86 -1.78
N ILE A 113 -0.58 5.48 -2.39
CA ILE A 113 -1.87 4.85 -2.69
C ILE A 113 -1.76 3.88 -3.89
N GLY A 114 -0.54 3.55 -4.33
CA GLY A 114 -0.34 2.67 -5.49
C GLY A 114 -0.74 3.32 -6.81
N ARG A 115 -0.79 4.67 -6.88
CA ARG A 115 -1.03 5.40 -8.13
C ARG A 115 0.24 5.50 -8.98
N GLY A 116 1.04 4.43 -9.02
CA GLY A 116 1.57 4.02 -10.32
C GLY A 116 0.35 3.48 -11.04
N PHE A 117 -0.08 4.10 -12.13
CA PHE A 117 -1.18 3.57 -12.91
C PHE A 117 -0.87 2.12 -13.30
N ALA A 118 -1.24 1.13 -12.48
CA ALA A 118 -1.81 -0.07 -13.04
C ALA A 118 -2.89 0.52 -13.95
N SER A 119 -2.68 0.42 -15.28
CA SER A 119 -3.74 0.80 -16.20
C SER A 119 -4.96 0.12 -15.60
N ILE A 120 -5.98 0.88 -15.23
CA ILE A 120 -7.27 0.29 -14.91
C ILE A 120 -7.51 -0.57 -16.14
N SER A 121 -7.33 -1.88 -16.01
CA SER A 121 -7.29 -2.74 -17.17
C SER A 121 -8.66 -2.50 -17.77
N ASN A 122 -8.71 -1.94 -18.98
CA ASN A 122 -9.95 -1.76 -19.72
C ASN A 122 -10.44 -3.17 -20.10
N GLY A 123 -10.79 -3.94 -19.07
CA GLY A 123 -11.24 -5.30 -19.15
C GLY A 123 -12.55 -5.32 -19.92
N PRO A 124 -12.93 -6.49 -20.43
CA PRO A 124 -14.22 -6.62 -21.07
C PRO A 124 -15.35 -6.34 -20.08
N VAL A 125 -16.41 -5.72 -20.56
CA VAL A 125 -17.62 -5.37 -19.78
C VAL A 125 -18.77 -6.19 -20.33
N LEU A 126 -19.71 -6.63 -19.48
CA LEU A 126 -20.93 -7.29 -19.94
C LEU A 126 -22.01 -6.24 -20.18
N ASP A 127 -22.68 -6.32 -21.33
CA ASP A 127 -23.92 -5.58 -21.56
C ASP A 127 -25.09 -6.22 -20.79
N THR A 128 -26.21 -5.52 -20.72
CA THR A 128 -27.52 -5.94 -20.17
C THR A 128 -27.99 -7.31 -20.67
N ASP A 129 -27.63 -7.71 -21.89
CA ASP A 129 -27.96 -9.03 -22.46
C ASP A 129 -26.93 -10.12 -22.11
N GLY A 130 -25.90 -9.81 -21.31
CA GLY A 130 -24.82 -10.73 -20.95
C GLY A 130 -23.74 -10.88 -22.03
N ASN A 131 -23.74 -10.01 -23.05
CA ASN A 131 -22.76 -10.01 -24.13
C ASN A 131 -21.44 -9.35 -23.70
N LEU A 132 -20.31 -9.94 -24.08
CA LEU A 132 -18.98 -9.44 -23.75
C LEU A 132 -18.53 -8.32 -24.69
N ILE A 133 -18.44 -7.10 -24.17
CA ILE A 133 -18.04 -5.89 -24.89
C ILE A 133 -16.58 -5.57 -24.59
N ILE A 134 -15.75 -5.59 -25.64
CA ILE A 134 -14.30 -5.30 -25.56
C ILE A 134 -14.01 -3.89 -26.08
N GLU A 135 -14.79 -3.38 -27.03
CA GLU A 135 -14.58 -2.07 -27.66
C GLU A 135 -14.86 -0.90 -26.69
N GLN A 136 -13.97 0.09 -26.65
CA GLN A 136 -14.05 1.19 -25.70
C GLN A 136 -15.31 2.05 -25.86
N ASN A 137 -15.70 2.37 -27.10
CA ASN A 137 -16.87 3.22 -27.36
C ASN A 137 -18.16 2.53 -26.91
N GLN A 138 -18.27 1.23 -27.17
CA GLN A 138 -19.42 0.44 -26.72
C GLN A 138 -19.44 0.27 -25.21
N LYS A 139 -18.27 0.09 -24.55
CA LYS A 139 -18.21 0.11 -23.08
C LYS A 139 -18.79 1.40 -22.52
N LEU A 140 -18.42 2.56 -23.07
CA LEU A 140 -18.95 3.85 -22.62
C LEU A 140 -20.48 3.93 -22.74
N LEU A 141 -21.06 3.37 -23.81
CA LEU A 141 -22.51 3.29 -23.97
C LEU A 141 -23.16 2.38 -22.94
N VAL A 142 -22.58 1.20 -22.67
CA VAL A 142 -23.07 0.29 -21.62
C VAL A 142 -23.04 0.97 -20.25
N TRP A 143 -21.94 1.67 -19.92
CA TRP A 143 -21.84 2.44 -18.68
C TRP A 143 -22.86 3.58 -18.63
N ALA A 144 -23.02 4.34 -19.72
CA ALA A 144 -23.98 5.43 -19.80
C ALA A 144 -25.41 4.92 -19.52
N LYS A 145 -25.83 3.85 -20.19
CA LYS A 145 -27.14 3.20 -19.99
C LYS A 145 -27.32 2.68 -18.57
N HIS A 146 -26.28 2.07 -17.99
CA HIS A 146 -26.32 1.60 -16.60
C HIS A 146 -26.55 2.75 -15.61
N PHE A 147 -25.78 3.83 -15.71
CA PHE A 147 -25.92 4.98 -14.82
C PHE A 147 -27.18 5.80 -15.10
N GLU A 148 -27.64 5.86 -16.34
CA GLU A 148 -28.93 6.43 -16.71
C GLU A 148 -30.06 5.67 -16.00
N GLY A 149 -30.07 4.34 -16.04
CA GLY A 149 -31.04 3.53 -15.31
C GLY A 149 -30.96 3.68 -13.79
N LEU A 150 -29.77 3.91 -13.22
CA LEU A 150 -29.62 4.25 -11.80
C LEU A 150 -30.18 5.64 -11.47
N ALA A 151 -30.03 6.60 -12.37
CA ALA A 151 -30.49 7.98 -12.19
C ALA A 151 -32.00 8.12 -12.41
N GLU A 152 -32.59 7.28 -13.27
CA GLU A 152 -34.00 7.36 -13.63
C GLU A 152 -34.95 7.01 -12.47
N ASP A 153 -34.45 6.40 -11.37
CA ASP A 153 -35.15 6.01 -10.13
C ASP A 153 -36.66 6.28 -10.13
N SER A 154 -37.37 5.53 -10.97
CA SER A 154 -38.81 5.69 -11.19
C SER A 154 -39.62 5.25 -9.98
N THR A 155 -38.99 4.52 -9.06
CA THR A 155 -39.57 4.08 -7.79
C THR A 155 -39.50 5.19 -6.73
N GLY A 156 -38.72 6.25 -6.96
CA GLY A 156 -38.47 7.32 -5.99
C GLY A 156 -37.77 6.82 -4.72
N ASN A 157 -37.16 5.64 -4.77
CA ASN A 157 -36.67 4.91 -3.61
C ASN A 157 -35.48 5.63 -2.96
N SER A 158 -34.71 6.40 -3.75
CA SER A 158 -33.65 7.29 -3.28
C SER A 158 -34.16 8.51 -2.51
N ARG A 159 -35.44 8.87 -2.66
CA ARG A 159 -36.08 10.00 -1.96
C ARG A 159 -36.87 9.56 -0.73
N VAL A 160 -37.05 8.26 -0.51
CA VAL A 160 -37.78 7.73 0.64
C VAL A 160 -36.87 7.71 1.86
N ILE A 161 -37.08 8.68 2.76
CA ILE A 161 -36.26 8.87 3.97
C ILE A 161 -36.21 7.62 4.87
N THR A 162 -37.33 6.88 4.96
CA THR A 162 -37.44 5.67 5.78
C THR A 162 -36.54 4.54 5.29
N LYS A 163 -36.26 4.46 3.98
CA LYS A 163 -35.34 3.47 3.42
C LYS A 163 -33.90 3.74 3.87
N TRP A 164 -33.47 4.99 3.82
CA TRP A 164 -32.12 5.39 4.26
C TRP A 164 -31.96 5.29 5.78
N GLN A 165 -33.00 5.61 6.55
CA GLN A 165 -33.03 5.43 8.01
C GLN A 165 -32.95 3.97 8.46
N ASN A 166 -33.36 3.02 7.61
CA ASN A 166 -33.22 1.59 7.88
C ASN A 166 -31.82 1.05 7.49
N ILE A 167 -31.15 1.68 6.52
CA ILE A 167 -29.81 1.28 6.05
C ILE A 167 -28.73 1.84 6.97
N TRP A 168 -28.86 3.11 7.34
CA TRP A 168 -28.03 3.73 8.35
C TRP A 168 -28.78 3.70 9.67
N GLU A 169 -28.32 2.86 10.61
CA GLU A 169 -28.69 3.08 12.01
C GLU A 169 -28.48 4.56 12.31
N PRO A 170 -29.49 5.30 12.76
CA PRO A 170 -29.37 6.72 13.00
C PRO A 170 -28.25 6.89 14.04
N SER A 171 -27.08 7.30 13.56
CA SER A 171 -25.98 7.66 14.44
C SER A 171 -26.53 8.75 15.35
N ARG A 172 -26.50 8.50 16.65
CA ARG A 172 -27.11 9.34 17.70
C ARG A 172 -26.55 10.77 17.79
N ASP A 173 -25.65 11.12 16.88
CA ASP A 173 -24.99 12.42 16.79
C ASP A 173 -25.46 13.17 15.54
N THR A 174 -26.78 13.26 15.31
CA THR A 174 -27.30 14.33 14.47
C THR A 174 -26.91 15.63 15.15
N LEU A 175 -25.94 16.36 14.61
CA LEU A 175 -25.56 17.70 15.07
C LEU A 175 -26.67 18.67 14.66
N PRO A 176 -27.62 19.02 15.54
CA PRO A 176 -28.73 19.89 15.17
C PRO A 176 -28.23 21.26 14.69
N GLU A 177 -27.04 21.67 15.14
CA GLU A 177 -26.39 22.92 14.75
C GLU A 177 -26.08 22.98 13.24
N CYS A 178 -26.02 21.84 12.54
CA CYS A 178 -25.83 21.80 11.09
C CYS A 178 -27.12 22.04 10.29
N ASN A 179 -28.29 21.95 10.91
CA ASN A 179 -29.58 22.22 10.27
C ASN A 179 -30.02 23.68 10.44
N ASP A 180 -29.34 24.43 11.30
CA ASP A 180 -29.61 25.85 11.49
C ASP A 180 -29.17 26.65 10.25
N SER A 181 -29.98 27.65 9.88
CA SER A 181 -29.64 28.53 8.76
C SER A 181 -28.40 29.36 9.12
N ILE A 182 -27.33 29.22 8.35
CA ILE A 182 -26.10 29.99 8.51
C ILE A 182 -26.42 31.49 8.43
N THR A 183 -26.09 32.23 9.49
CA THR A 183 -26.30 33.68 9.52
C THR A 183 -25.11 34.43 8.93
N TRP A 184 -25.38 35.63 8.42
CA TRP A 184 -24.33 36.50 7.89
C TRP A 184 -23.28 36.91 8.94
N GLU A 185 -23.67 36.99 10.22
CA GLU A 185 -22.74 37.31 11.30
C GLU A 185 -21.77 36.17 11.60
N GLU A 186 -22.21 34.91 11.55
CA GLU A 186 -21.33 33.75 11.68
C GLU A 186 -20.30 33.70 10.55
N ILE A 187 -20.71 34.03 9.32
CA ILE A 187 -19.80 34.14 8.17
C ILE A 187 -18.75 35.22 8.43
N LYS A 188 -19.13 36.40 8.93
CA LYS A 188 -18.16 37.47 9.29
C LYS A 188 -17.21 37.03 10.40
N ILE A 189 -17.70 36.34 11.42
CA ILE A 189 -16.90 35.83 12.53
C ILE A 189 -15.88 34.82 12.02
N ALA A 190 -16.29 33.86 11.18
CA ALA A 190 -15.41 32.87 10.57
C ALA A 190 -14.34 33.53 9.69
N LEU A 191 -14.72 34.52 8.87
CA LEU A 191 -13.78 35.29 8.04
C LEU A 191 -12.76 36.07 8.87
N LYS A 192 -13.17 36.65 10.00
CA LYS A 192 -12.25 37.34 10.92
C LYS A 192 -11.34 36.38 11.69
N ALA A 193 -11.83 35.20 12.03
CA ALA A 193 -11.09 34.17 12.74
C ALA A 193 -10.05 33.46 11.86
N THR A 194 -10.20 33.54 10.53
CA THR A 194 -9.23 33.00 9.59
C THR A 194 -7.94 33.83 9.66
N PRO A 195 -6.80 33.27 10.10
CA PRO A 195 -5.56 34.03 10.19
C PRO A 195 -5.16 34.53 8.81
N LYS A 196 -5.03 35.86 8.65
CA LYS A 196 -4.51 36.47 7.43
C LYS A 196 -3.12 35.92 7.18
N THR A 197 -3.00 34.99 6.23
CA THR A 197 -1.71 34.54 5.72
C THR A 197 -0.97 35.79 5.25
N LYS A 198 0.14 36.11 5.93
CA LYS A 198 1.01 37.23 5.57
C LYS A 198 1.34 37.11 4.08
N GLN A 199 1.07 38.19 3.35
CA GLN A 199 1.50 38.33 1.97
C GLN A 199 3.02 38.13 1.92
N LEU A 200 3.48 37.30 0.98
CA LEU A 200 4.90 37.19 0.65
C LEU A 200 5.39 38.57 0.22
N GLU A 201 6.32 39.13 0.99
CA GLU A 201 7.42 39.96 0.46
C GLU A 201 8.63 39.06 0.21
#